data_AF-A0A0M9G555-F1
#
_entry.id   AF-A0A0M9G555-F1
#
_cell.length_a   1.000
_cell.length_b   1.000
_cell.length_c   1.000
_cell.angle_alpha   90.00
_cell.angle_beta   90.00
_cell.angle_gamma   90.00
#
_symmetry.space_group_name_H-M   'P 1'
#
loop_
_entity.id
_entity.type
_entity.pdbx_description
1 polymer ?
#
loop_
_entity_poly.entity_id
_entity_poly.type
_entity_poly.pdbx_seq_one_letter_code
_entity_poly.pdbx_strand_id
1 'polypeptide(L)'
;MVHSYGYKSGTRHLFAKKFRKHGVPPVSTILSTVKVGDFVDVVADSAVREGMPHKYYHGRTGIVWNVTPRGVGVIINKPVRTRTLRKRICVRFEHVRKSRCQEAFKAKEHQFQAHLAAKKAGTALPPLKKSSRVGGFVRPKSVEVLARRVADYEAMLPY
;
A
#
# COMPACT_ATOMS: atom_id res chain seq x y z
N MET A 1 12.95 -5.63 26.37
CA MET A 1 13.48 -4.25 26.24
C MET A 1 14.73 -4.31 25.37
N VAL A 2 14.96 -3.36 24.45
CA VAL A 2 16.22 -3.37 23.67
C VAL A 2 17.35 -2.86 24.55
N HIS A 3 18.50 -3.56 24.54
CA HIS A 3 19.65 -3.19 25.37
C HIS A 3 20.35 -1.91 24.90
N SER A 4 20.21 -1.54 23.62
CA SER A 4 20.82 -0.34 23.04
C SER A 4 19.82 0.49 22.22
N TYR A 5 20.00 1.81 22.24
CA TYR A 5 19.12 2.80 21.60
C TYR A 5 19.69 3.39 20.31
N GLY A 6 20.63 2.68 19.66
CA GLY A 6 21.22 3.12 18.40
C GLY A 6 20.21 3.30 17.27
N TYR A 7 20.61 4.01 16.22
CA TYR A 7 19.73 4.39 15.11
C TYR A 7 19.03 3.21 14.41
N LYS A 8 19.71 2.06 14.32
CA LYS A 8 19.20 0.80 13.74
C LYS A 8 18.90 -0.27 14.80
N SER A 9 18.63 0.12 16.05
CA SER A 9 18.27 -0.86 17.09
C SER A 9 16.94 -1.53 16.78
N GLY A 10 16.84 -2.85 16.99
CA GLY A 10 15.61 -3.60 16.75
C GLY A 10 15.17 -3.70 15.29
N THR A 11 16.05 -3.46 14.31
CA THR A 11 15.70 -3.52 12.87
C THR A 11 16.18 -4.80 12.17
N ARG A 12 16.51 -5.88 12.93
CA ARG A 12 17.07 -7.13 12.38
C ARG A 12 16.20 -7.69 11.24
N HIS A 13 14.91 -7.85 11.48
CA HIS A 13 13.96 -8.33 10.47
C HIS A 13 13.33 -7.20 9.65
N LEU A 14 13.16 -6.01 10.25
CA LEU A 14 12.54 -4.85 9.59
C LEU A 14 13.29 -4.41 8.32
N PHE A 15 14.62 -4.39 8.37
CA PHE A 15 15.46 -4.04 7.22
C PHE A 15 16.01 -5.27 6.50
N ALA A 16 15.63 -6.49 6.87
CA ALA A 16 16.05 -7.66 6.12
C ALA A 16 15.38 -7.68 4.74
N LYS A 17 16.14 -8.07 3.70
CA LYS A 17 15.51 -8.36 2.40
C LYS A 17 14.71 -9.65 2.50
N LYS A 18 13.61 -9.71 1.74
CA LYS A 18 12.78 -10.91 1.64
C LYS A 18 13.58 -12.05 1.00
N PHE A 19 13.24 -13.28 1.39
CA PHE A 19 13.83 -14.50 0.84
C PHE A 19 13.83 -14.51 -0.70
N ARG A 20 14.97 -14.88 -1.30
CA ARG A 20 15.21 -14.88 -2.76
C ARG A 20 14.93 -13.54 -3.45
N LYS A 21 15.02 -12.43 -2.72
CA LYS A 21 14.92 -11.05 -3.24
C LYS A 21 16.12 -10.19 -2.82
N HIS A 22 17.28 -10.84 -2.64
CA HIS A 22 18.56 -10.20 -2.38
C HIS A 22 19.14 -9.56 -3.66
N GLY A 23 20.16 -8.72 -3.50
CA GLY A 23 20.83 -8.04 -4.63
C GLY A 23 20.51 -6.55 -4.75
N VAL A 24 20.98 -5.98 -5.86
CA VAL A 24 20.86 -4.55 -6.18
C VAL A 24 19.41 -4.13 -6.44
N PRO A 25 19.04 -2.86 -6.19
CA PRO A 25 17.74 -2.34 -6.60
C PRO A 25 17.55 -2.47 -8.13
N PRO A 26 16.33 -2.76 -8.61
CA PRO A 26 16.06 -2.84 -10.04
C PRO A 26 16.16 -1.46 -10.71
N VAL A 27 16.49 -1.45 -12.00
CA VAL A 27 16.62 -0.23 -12.81
C VAL A 27 15.32 0.59 -12.86
N SER A 28 14.16 -0.07 -12.73
CA SER A 28 12.86 0.61 -12.66
C SER A 28 12.76 1.58 -11.48
N THR A 29 13.43 1.31 -10.36
CA THR A 29 13.48 2.24 -9.22
C THR A 29 14.26 3.51 -9.57
N ILE A 30 15.31 3.40 -10.38
CA ILE A 30 16.14 4.54 -10.81
C ILE A 30 15.38 5.40 -11.83
N LEU A 31 14.70 4.76 -12.78
CA LEU A 31 13.94 5.45 -13.83
C LEU A 31 12.61 6.05 -13.35
N SER A 32 12.17 5.69 -12.13
CA SER A 32 10.92 6.20 -11.57
C SER A 32 11.03 7.68 -11.19
N THR A 33 10.40 8.55 -11.98
CA THR A 33 10.41 9.99 -11.73
C THR A 33 9.53 10.37 -10.55
N VAL A 34 10.07 11.08 -9.56
CA VAL A 34 9.30 11.62 -8.41
C VAL A 34 9.22 13.14 -8.53
N LYS A 35 8.02 13.71 -8.37
CA LYS A 35 7.80 15.17 -8.43
C LYS A 35 7.41 15.71 -7.05
N VAL A 36 7.64 17.02 -6.86
CA VAL A 36 7.15 17.73 -5.68
C VAL A 36 5.62 17.69 -5.67
N GLY A 37 5.03 17.39 -4.52
CA GLY A 37 3.58 17.21 -4.35
C GLY A 37 3.08 15.77 -4.53
N ASP A 38 3.90 14.86 -5.05
CA ASP A 38 3.51 13.45 -5.16
C ASP A 38 3.39 12.78 -3.79
N PHE A 39 2.46 11.82 -3.67
CA PHE A 39 2.39 10.92 -2.54
C PHE A 39 3.34 9.75 -2.72
N VAL A 40 4.17 9.53 -1.72
CA VAL A 40 5.20 8.49 -1.75
C VAL A 40 5.23 7.67 -0.48
N ASP A 41 5.50 6.38 -0.63
CA ASP A 41 5.70 5.43 0.45
C ASP A 41 7.19 5.29 0.73
N VAL A 42 7.60 5.52 1.98
CA VAL A 42 8.99 5.40 2.42
C VAL A 42 9.23 3.97 2.91
N VAL A 43 10.02 3.22 2.14
CA VAL A 43 10.36 1.82 2.41
C VAL A 43 11.86 1.66 2.28
N ALA A 44 12.53 1.42 3.42
CA ALA A 44 13.97 1.26 3.45
C ALA A 44 14.40 0.01 2.65
N ASP A 45 15.35 0.17 1.73
CA ASP A 45 16.00 -0.92 1.01
C ASP A 45 17.39 -1.13 1.62
N SER A 46 17.64 -2.28 2.25
CA SER A 46 18.92 -2.56 2.91
C SER A 46 20.09 -2.84 1.99
N ALA A 47 19.86 -3.05 0.69
CA ALA A 47 20.96 -3.12 -0.28
C ALA A 47 21.64 -1.77 -0.45
N VAL A 48 20.93 -0.66 -0.19
CA VAL A 48 21.47 0.70 -0.20
C VAL A 48 21.50 1.21 1.24
N ARG A 49 22.70 1.37 1.80
CA ARG A 49 22.86 1.77 3.21
C ARG A 49 22.80 3.28 3.42
N GLU A 50 23.06 4.04 2.37
CA GLU A 50 23.12 5.50 2.38
C GLU A 50 21.72 6.11 2.35
N GLY A 51 21.52 7.21 3.07
CA GLY A 51 20.23 7.93 3.08
C GLY A 51 19.03 7.10 3.53
N MET A 52 19.25 5.98 4.23
CA MET A 52 18.19 5.17 4.80
C MET A 52 17.36 5.98 5.81
N PRO A 53 16.02 5.84 5.80
CA PRO A 53 15.18 6.43 6.83
C PRO A 53 15.39 5.76 8.19
N HIS A 54 15.11 6.50 9.26
CA HIS A 54 14.97 5.89 10.59
C HIS A 54 13.82 4.88 10.59
N LYS A 55 13.94 3.80 11.38
CA LYS A 55 12.96 2.70 11.47
C LYS A 55 11.50 3.15 11.65
N TYR A 56 11.29 4.28 12.32
CA TYR A 56 9.97 4.87 12.52
C TYR A 56 9.23 5.20 11.20
N TYR A 57 9.97 5.64 10.19
CA TYR A 57 9.40 6.08 8.91
C TYR A 57 9.29 4.95 7.89
N HIS A 58 9.75 3.74 8.22
CA HIS A 58 9.56 2.58 7.36
C HIS A 58 8.07 2.23 7.26
N GLY A 59 7.56 2.10 6.04
CA GLY A 59 6.15 1.83 5.76
C GLY A 59 5.23 3.04 5.96
N ARG A 60 5.77 4.25 6.04
CA ARG A 60 4.98 5.48 6.16
C ARG A 60 4.85 6.16 4.80
N THR A 61 3.65 6.65 4.52
CA THR A 61 3.36 7.48 3.35
C THR A 61 3.50 8.95 3.71
N GLY A 62 3.98 9.75 2.77
CA GLY A 62 4.10 11.19 2.93
C GLY A 62 4.01 11.92 1.60
N ILE A 63 4.14 13.24 1.66
CA ILE A 63 4.11 14.13 0.49
C ILE A 63 5.52 14.63 0.22
N VAL A 64 5.93 14.59 -1.05
CA VAL A 64 7.24 15.10 -1.46
C VAL A 64 7.24 16.63 -1.39
N TRP A 65 8.23 17.21 -0.71
CA TRP A 65 8.41 18.67 -0.61
C TRP A 65 9.63 19.18 -1.35
N ASN A 66 10.64 18.32 -1.56
CA ASN A 66 11.87 18.68 -2.25
C ASN A 66 12.40 17.50 -3.05
N VAL A 67 13.10 17.79 -4.15
CA VAL A 67 13.78 16.78 -4.99
C VAL A 67 15.19 17.28 -5.26
N THR A 68 16.17 16.41 -5.05
CA THR A 68 17.60 16.63 -5.29
C THR A 68 18.12 15.55 -6.23
N PRO A 69 19.33 15.65 -6.81
CA PRO A 69 19.81 14.70 -7.82
C PRO A 69 19.77 13.22 -7.40
N ARG A 70 19.92 12.92 -6.10
CA ARG A 70 19.90 11.55 -5.56
C ARG A 70 18.96 11.37 -4.36
N GLY A 71 18.17 12.38 -4.02
CA GLY A 71 17.41 12.41 -2.78
C GLY A 71 16.03 13.04 -2.93
N VAL A 72 15.11 12.57 -2.11
CA VAL A 72 13.72 13.01 -2.04
C VAL A 72 13.44 13.47 -0.62
N GLY A 73 12.95 14.70 -0.50
CA GLY A 73 12.44 15.25 0.74
C GLY A 73 10.98 14.88 0.92
N VAL A 74 10.63 14.17 2.01
CA VAL A 74 9.27 13.71 2.29
C VAL A 74 8.75 14.29 3.60
N ILE A 75 7.52 14.79 3.60
CA ILE A 75 6.80 15.23 4.79
C ILE A 75 5.97 14.07 5.32
N ILE A 76 6.25 13.63 6.54
CA ILE A 76 5.54 12.53 7.21
C ILE A 76 5.01 13.01 8.56
N ASN A 77 3.78 12.64 8.86
CA ASN A 77 3.16 12.91 10.15
C ASN A 77 3.68 11.95 11.22
N LYS A 78 4.20 12.50 12.32
CA LYS A 78 4.65 11.75 13.50
C LYS A 78 3.89 12.26 14.74
N PRO A 79 2.97 11.49 15.33
CA PRO A 79 2.43 11.79 16.64
C PRO A 79 3.53 11.79 17.71
N VAL A 80 3.55 12.83 18.53
CA VAL A 80 4.45 12.99 19.68
C VAL A 80 3.62 13.48 20.87
N ARG A 81 3.39 12.58 21.83
CA ARG A 81 2.54 12.81 23.01
C ARG A 81 1.16 13.34 22.59
N THR A 82 0.89 14.63 22.77
CA THR A 82 -0.42 15.27 22.58
C THR A 82 -0.66 15.84 21.19
N ARG A 83 0.36 15.89 20.31
CA ARG A 83 0.25 16.56 19.00
C ARG A 83 0.86 15.77 17.86
N THR A 84 0.38 16.01 16.65
CA THR A 84 0.94 15.44 15.41
C THR A 84 1.89 16.43 14.75
N LEU A 85 3.16 16.06 14.63
CA LEU A 85 4.19 16.89 14.01
C LEU A 85 4.43 16.46 12.57
N ARG A 86 4.49 17.43 11.65
CA ARG A 86 4.92 17.21 10.26
C ARG A 86 6.45 17.18 10.22
N LYS A 87 7.04 15.99 10.15
CA LYS A 87 8.49 15.81 10.07
C LYS A 87 8.92 15.83 8.60
N ARG A 88 9.87 16.70 8.27
CA ARG A 88 10.55 16.71 6.98
C ARG A 88 11.75 15.80 7.08
N ILE A 89 11.76 14.71 6.31
CA ILE A 89 12.91 13.82 6.20
C ILE A 89 13.50 13.91 4.79
N CYS A 90 14.80 13.67 4.68
CA CYS A 90 15.48 13.56 3.40
C CYS A 90 15.99 12.12 3.30
N VAL A 91 15.55 11.42 2.25
CA VAL A 91 15.92 10.03 1.98
C VAL A 91 16.42 9.90 0.55
N ARG A 92 17.21 8.86 0.25
CA ARG A 92 17.54 8.57 -1.15
C ARG A 92 16.33 8.04 -1.92
N PHE A 93 16.35 8.19 -3.25
CA PHE A 93 15.25 7.78 -4.11
C PHE A 93 15.00 6.25 -4.08
N GLU A 94 16.00 5.42 -3.78
CA GLU A 94 15.83 3.96 -3.67
C GLU A 94 14.93 3.55 -2.50
N HIS A 95 14.78 4.42 -1.50
CA HIS A 95 13.96 4.17 -0.32
C HIS A 95 12.54 4.70 -0.45
N VAL A 96 12.15 5.13 -1.65
CA VAL A 96 10.88 5.77 -1.93
C VAL A 96 10.18 5.02 -3.04
N ARG A 97 8.87 4.82 -2.90
CA ARG A 97 8.00 4.23 -3.93
C ARG A 97 6.82 5.16 -4.16
N LYS A 98 6.34 5.24 -5.40
CA LYS A 98 5.10 5.98 -5.67
C LYS A 98 3.94 5.30 -4.96
N SER A 99 3.18 6.08 -4.20
CA SER A 99 2.05 5.55 -3.45
C SER A 99 0.86 5.33 -4.38
N ARG A 100 0.14 4.23 -4.16
CA ARG A 100 -1.12 3.90 -4.87
C ARG A 100 -2.35 4.38 -4.12
N CYS A 101 -2.18 5.15 -3.04
CA CYS A 101 -3.27 5.58 -2.16
C CYS A 101 -4.39 6.36 -2.87
N GLN A 102 -4.06 7.11 -3.93
CA GLN A 102 -5.02 7.92 -4.69
C GLN A 102 -5.57 7.24 -5.96
N GLU A 103 -5.19 6.00 -6.25
CA GLU A 103 -5.55 5.34 -7.52
C GLU A 103 -7.07 5.20 -7.69
N ALA A 104 -7.77 4.74 -6.64
CA ALA A 104 -9.23 4.60 -6.67
C ALA A 104 -9.96 5.94 -6.77
N PHE A 105 -9.43 6.99 -6.13
CA PHE A 105 -10.00 8.33 -6.20
C PHE A 105 -9.88 8.91 -7.60
N LYS A 106 -8.70 8.84 -8.21
CA LYS A 106 -8.44 9.30 -9.58
C LYS A 106 -9.28 8.53 -10.60
N ALA A 107 -9.45 7.22 -10.41
CA ALA A 107 -10.32 6.41 -11.25
C ALA A 107 -11.78 6.88 -11.17
N LYS A 108 -12.28 7.18 -9.97
CA LYS A 108 -13.63 7.73 -9.76
C LYS A 108 -13.79 9.11 -10.40
N GLU A 109 -12.80 9.98 -10.26
CA GLU A 109 -12.81 11.32 -10.86
C GLU A 109 -12.87 11.24 -12.39
N HIS A 110 -12.06 10.39 -13.00
CA HIS A 110 -12.09 10.15 -14.44
C HIS A 110 -13.44 9.58 -14.90
N GLN A 111 -13.99 8.61 -14.16
CA GLN A 111 -15.32 8.05 -14.44
C GLN A 111 -16.41 9.13 -14.35
N PHE A 112 -16.32 10.03 -13.37
CA PHE A 112 -17.27 11.12 -13.21
C PHE A 112 -17.20 12.12 -14.38
N GLN A 113 -15.99 12.51 -14.80
CA GLN A 113 -15.80 13.38 -15.96
C GLN A 113 -16.34 12.73 -17.25
N ALA A 114 -16.07 11.44 -17.46
CA ALA A 114 -16.61 10.69 -18.60
C ALA A 114 -18.14 10.64 -18.59
N HIS A 115 -18.75 10.45 -17.41
CA HIS A 115 -20.20 10.46 -17.26
C HIS A 115 -20.82 11.83 -17.60
N LEU A 116 -20.22 12.93 -17.12
CA LEU A 116 -20.67 14.28 -17.44
C LEU A 116 -20.54 14.59 -18.94
N ALA A 117 -19.43 14.18 -19.57
CA ALA A 117 -19.21 14.36 -21.00
C ALA A 117 -20.25 13.61 -21.83
N ALA A 118 -20.50 12.34 -21.50
CA ALA A 118 -21.52 11.53 -22.18
C ALA A 118 -22.94 12.12 -22.01
N LYS A 119 -23.28 12.55 -20.79
CA LYS A 119 -24.56 13.21 -20.50
C LYS A 119 -24.73 14.50 -21.30
N LYS A 120 -23.68 15.32 -21.43
CA LYS A 120 -23.70 16.56 -22.23
C LYS A 120 -23.84 16.28 -23.73
N ALA A 121 -23.18 15.23 -24.22
CA ALA A 121 -23.25 14.80 -25.62
C ALA A 121 -24.55 14.07 -25.98
N GLY A 122 -25.38 13.71 -24.98
CA GLY A 122 -26.60 12.93 -25.18
C GLY A 122 -26.35 11.46 -25.53
N THR A 123 -25.13 10.94 -25.31
CA THR A 123 -24.80 9.54 -25.57
C THR A 123 -25.29 8.64 -24.43
N ALA A 124 -25.57 7.38 -24.74
CA ALA A 124 -26.11 6.43 -23.77
C ALA A 124 -25.15 6.18 -22.60
N LEU A 125 -25.65 6.34 -21.38
CA LEU A 125 -24.90 6.13 -20.14
C LEU A 125 -24.92 4.64 -19.75
N PRO A 126 -23.84 4.11 -19.14
CA PRO A 126 -23.85 2.74 -18.65
C PRO A 126 -24.93 2.58 -17.56
N PRO A 127 -25.67 1.46 -17.57
CA PRO A 127 -26.72 1.23 -16.59
C PRO A 127 -26.12 1.07 -15.19
N LEU A 128 -26.86 1.52 -14.17
CA LEU A 128 -26.45 1.33 -12.78
C LEU A 128 -26.48 -0.16 -12.42
N LYS A 129 -25.51 -0.57 -11.59
CA LYS A 129 -25.47 -1.94 -11.07
C LYS A 129 -26.64 -2.16 -10.11
N LYS A 130 -27.48 -3.15 -10.39
CA LYS A 130 -28.56 -3.58 -9.49
C LYS A 130 -27.97 -4.28 -8.27
N SER A 131 -28.53 -4.01 -7.08
CA SER A 131 -28.13 -4.66 -5.84
C SER A 131 -28.48 -6.15 -5.88
N SER A 132 -27.57 -7.03 -5.45
CA SER A 132 -27.81 -8.46 -5.34
C SER A 132 -28.60 -8.86 -4.09
N ARG A 133 -28.90 -7.91 -3.21
CA ARG A 133 -29.65 -8.15 -1.95
C ARG A 133 -31.16 -8.13 -2.13
N VAL A 134 -31.63 -7.74 -3.31
CA VAL A 134 -33.05 -7.80 -3.62
C VAL A 134 -33.46 -9.27 -3.69
N GLY A 135 -34.61 -9.60 -3.09
CA GLY A 135 -35.14 -10.96 -3.12
C GLY A 135 -35.22 -11.49 -4.55
N GLY A 136 -34.63 -12.66 -4.77
CA GLY A 136 -34.58 -13.32 -6.07
C GLY A 136 -34.89 -14.80 -5.93
N PHE A 137 -35.43 -15.39 -6.98
CA PHE A 137 -35.68 -16.82 -7.00
C PHE A 137 -34.36 -17.59 -7.14
N VAL A 138 -34.05 -18.46 -6.17
CA VAL A 138 -32.90 -19.36 -6.23
C VAL A 138 -33.32 -20.62 -6.97
N ARG A 139 -32.67 -20.92 -8.10
CA ARG A 139 -32.77 -22.21 -8.80
C ARG A 139 -31.66 -23.13 -8.32
N PRO A 140 -31.91 -24.08 -7.40
CA PRO A 140 -30.88 -24.98 -6.94
C PRO A 140 -30.47 -25.92 -8.09
N LYS A 141 -29.18 -25.87 -8.48
CA LYS A 141 -28.60 -26.81 -9.46
C LYS A 141 -28.09 -28.09 -8.79
N SER A 142 -27.66 -27.97 -7.55
CA SER A 142 -27.28 -29.07 -6.67
C SER A 142 -27.83 -28.77 -5.28
N VAL A 143 -28.21 -29.82 -4.57
CA VAL A 143 -28.72 -29.75 -3.20
C VAL A 143 -27.94 -30.77 -2.38
N GLU A 144 -27.42 -30.33 -1.24
CA GLU A 144 -26.70 -31.19 -0.30
C GLU A 144 -27.33 -31.08 1.08
N VAL A 145 -27.29 -32.17 1.83
CA VAL A 145 -27.72 -32.20 3.22
C VAL A 145 -26.49 -32.03 4.10
N LEU A 146 -26.39 -30.88 4.77
CA LEU A 146 -25.39 -30.60 5.80
C LEU A 146 -25.74 -31.35 7.09
N ALA A 147 -25.49 -32.66 7.09
CA ALA A 147 -25.60 -33.52 8.26
C ALA A 147 -24.22 -33.76 8.86
N ARG A 148 -24.10 -33.69 10.19
CA ARG A 148 -22.88 -34.03 10.91
C ARG A 148 -22.69 -35.54 10.85
N ARG A 149 -21.60 -36.01 10.22
CA ARG A 149 -21.31 -37.44 10.06
C ARG A 149 -20.35 -37.91 11.15
N VAL A 150 -20.46 -39.17 11.55
CA VAL A 150 -19.56 -39.77 12.55
C VAL A 150 -18.11 -39.73 12.06
N ALA A 151 -17.88 -39.94 10.76
CA ALA A 151 -16.59 -39.81 10.11
C ALA A 151 -15.94 -38.41 10.24
N ASP A 152 -16.73 -37.35 10.45
CA ASP A 152 -16.21 -35.99 10.68
C ASP A 152 -15.50 -35.87 12.05
N TYR A 153 -15.79 -36.78 12.99
CA TYR A 153 -15.12 -36.85 14.29
C TYR A 153 -13.84 -37.71 14.24
N GLU A 154 -13.82 -38.77 13.44
CA GLU A 154 -12.69 -39.71 13.35
C GLU A 154 -11.46 -39.08 12.66
N ALA A 155 -11.66 -38.16 11.71
CA ALA A 155 -10.59 -37.42 11.04
C ALA A 155 -9.90 -36.37 11.95
N MET A 156 -10.42 -36.13 13.17
CA MET A 156 -9.92 -35.12 14.10
C MET A 156 -8.98 -35.67 15.19
N LEU A 157 -8.63 -36.96 15.12
CA LEU A 157 -7.62 -37.57 16.00
C LEU A 157 -6.24 -37.54 15.32
N PRO A 158 -5.32 -36.65 15.75
CA PRO A 158 -3.92 -36.78 15.38
C PRO A 158 -3.36 -38.01 16.12
N TYR A 159 -3.08 -39.08 15.39
CA TYR A 159 -2.05 -40.03 15.82
C TYR A 159 -0.68 -39.32 15.84
#